data_AF-A0A378KYQ9-F1
#
_entry.id   AF-A0A378KYQ9-F1
#
_cell.length_a   1.000
_cell.length_b   1.000
_cell.length_c   1.000
_cell.angle_alpha   90.00
_cell.angle_beta   90.00
_cell.angle_gamma   90.00
#
_symmetry.space_group_name_H-M   'P 1'
#
loop_
_entity.id
_entity.type
_entity.pdbx_description
1 polymer ?
#
loop_
_entity_poly.entity_id
_entity_poly.type
_entity_poly.pdbx_seq_one_letter_code
_entity_poly.pdbx_strand_id
1 'polypeptide(L)'
;MSASASDIKKSTLLDKLSLSINKQSVQLDEIDTVLQEELSNASASTEFYPSIMDYLTHLGHLVSFIKQKKFSNPQLALQVFIDQNTSTETGKALIDSILMTQEKDDKSFELICRLAQKNKLELYTNITRLAPLRIYPSPDNHDEYEEYNEWYLLFELFSLTRVASPGLIPIIADWIIARTPTIKEISALNSFFNSMNQTIVLKQEWFKEIIPFLHNKTSIETLETLFNSLQENDLLQEPILKQVLPRLDEMEVVKAFLTAFQPELQQKDLQESIIKFLPLYCQLTQPSTDSYDDRVSSNNPLHLSIIERNLANLRASLSFANHRLLIQPSYQNTPLLLACKLGDSEAARLILAKMQELKCDVNQKDSHGMTALHWASFYHFDDLIEELGVAGANDKLKNTDGKDSSYFYHHHFTLRDLKKNNEEIIDGKIKLENPGLTDICFHMDKIALNLNLTTPDELMTLYRGDALAQFRSASRFNLFFLAFRTKLVDWIEKQHGSDVQATLSITRPN
;
A
#
# COMPACT_ATOMS: atom_id res chain seq x y z
N MET A 1 27.13 48.22 -14.08
CA MET A 1 25.75 48.51 -14.51
C MET A 1 25.15 49.46 -13.49
N SER A 2 24.86 50.72 -13.87
CA SER A 2 24.28 51.70 -12.95
C SER A 2 22.81 51.35 -12.71
N ALA A 3 22.42 51.14 -11.45
CA ALA A 3 21.01 51.00 -11.06
C ALA A 3 20.22 52.24 -11.52
N SER A 4 19.01 52.03 -12.03
CA SER A 4 18.16 53.15 -12.47
C SER A 4 17.71 53.99 -11.27
N ALA A 5 17.39 55.27 -11.47
CA ALA A 5 16.92 56.15 -10.37
C ALA A 5 15.65 55.61 -9.67
N SER A 6 14.82 54.84 -10.39
CA SER A 6 13.69 54.09 -9.82
C SER A 6 14.11 52.95 -8.90
N ASP A 7 15.20 52.24 -9.20
CA ASP A 7 15.69 51.13 -8.37
C ASP A 7 16.25 51.65 -7.04
N ILE A 8 16.91 52.81 -7.07
CA ILE A 8 17.46 53.47 -5.88
C ILE A 8 16.31 53.97 -4.97
N LYS A 9 15.26 54.59 -5.56
CA LYS A 9 14.06 55.00 -4.81
C LYS A 9 13.34 53.80 -4.20
N LYS A 10 13.16 52.71 -4.96
CA LYS A 10 12.54 51.47 -4.46
C LYS A 10 13.34 50.83 -3.32
N SER A 11 14.68 50.79 -3.43
CA SER A 11 15.55 50.31 -2.36
C SER A 11 15.40 51.14 -1.07
N THR A 12 15.41 52.46 -1.18
CA THR A 12 15.28 53.37 -0.02
C THR A 12 13.91 53.20 0.66
N LEU A 13 12.85 53.03 -0.11
CA LEU A 13 11.50 52.74 0.38
C LEU A 13 11.45 51.40 1.12
N LEU A 14 12.04 50.36 0.55
CA LEU A 14 12.11 49.02 1.16
C LEU A 14 12.88 49.05 2.48
N ASP A 15 13.95 49.83 2.59
CA ASP A 15 14.73 49.97 3.83
C ASP A 15 13.90 50.64 4.93
N LYS A 16 13.16 51.72 4.60
CA LYS A 16 12.24 52.39 5.55
C LYS A 16 11.13 51.44 6.02
N LEU A 17 10.50 50.72 5.10
CA LEU A 17 9.43 49.77 5.42
C LEU A 17 9.95 48.60 6.27
N SER A 18 11.14 48.09 5.95
CA SER A 18 11.78 47.01 6.70
C SER A 18 12.03 47.39 8.16
N LEU A 19 12.45 48.63 8.43
CA LEU A 19 12.66 49.13 9.79
C LEU A 19 11.36 49.19 10.60
N SER A 20 10.25 49.57 9.97
CA SER A 20 8.93 49.62 10.63
C SER A 20 8.33 48.22 10.82
N ILE A 21 8.49 47.33 9.84
CA ILE A 21 7.95 45.97 9.85
C ILE A 21 8.73 45.06 10.81
N ASN A 22 10.04 45.24 11.00
CA ASN A 22 10.86 44.35 11.82
C ASN A 22 10.88 44.69 13.33
N LYS A 23 10.02 45.60 13.79
CA LYS A 23 9.86 45.89 15.22
C LYS A 23 9.22 44.71 15.96
N GLN A 24 9.52 44.57 17.25
CA GLN A 24 9.06 43.47 18.11
C GLN A 24 7.51 43.40 18.23
N SER A 25 6.83 44.53 18.01
CA SER A 25 5.39 44.61 17.78
C SER A 25 5.13 45.51 16.57
N VAL A 26 4.60 44.94 15.48
CA VAL A 26 4.28 45.72 14.28
C VAL A 26 3.14 46.69 14.56
N GLN A 27 3.42 47.97 14.45
CA GLN A 27 2.42 49.04 14.53
C GLN A 27 1.91 49.31 13.11
N LEU A 28 0.79 48.69 12.73
CA LEU A 28 0.22 48.83 11.38
C LEU A 28 -0.15 50.29 11.05
N ASP A 29 -0.37 51.15 12.05
CA ASP A 29 -0.62 52.59 11.86
C ASP A 29 0.65 53.37 11.49
N GLU A 30 1.83 52.95 11.96
CA GLU A 30 3.11 53.52 11.53
C GLU A 30 3.39 53.18 10.06
N ILE A 31 3.04 51.96 9.64
CA ILE A 31 3.18 51.53 8.24
C ILE A 31 2.25 52.33 7.32
N ASP A 32 0.99 52.55 7.73
CA ASP A 32 0.05 53.40 6.99
C ASP A 32 0.58 54.84 6.84
N THR A 33 1.20 55.38 7.88
CA THR A 33 1.80 56.72 7.85
C THR A 33 2.91 56.80 6.81
N VAL A 34 3.83 55.82 6.81
CA VAL A 34 4.92 55.73 5.81
C VAL A 34 4.37 55.56 4.39
N LEU A 35 3.33 54.73 4.22
CA LEU A 35 2.66 54.52 2.93
C LEU A 35 2.02 55.80 2.40
N GLN A 36 1.32 56.57 3.24
CA GLN A 36 0.68 57.83 2.85
C GLN A 36 1.69 58.91 2.47
N GLU A 37 2.79 59.02 3.21
CA GLU A 37 3.88 59.95 2.88
C GLU A 37 4.50 59.61 1.51
N GLU A 38 4.78 58.34 1.26
CA GLU A 38 5.44 57.89 0.03
C GLU A 38 4.49 57.94 -1.19
N LEU A 39 3.19 57.64 -1.01
CA LEU A 39 2.15 57.86 -2.03
C LEU A 39 2.03 59.35 -2.40
N SER A 40 2.03 60.23 -1.39
CA SER A 40 1.99 61.68 -1.61
C SER A 40 3.22 62.16 -2.37
N ASN A 41 4.42 61.72 -1.98
CA ASN A 41 5.68 62.06 -2.65
C ASN A 41 5.75 61.54 -4.09
N ALA A 42 5.26 60.32 -4.34
CA ALA A 42 5.23 59.73 -5.68
C ALA A 42 4.24 60.48 -6.60
N SER A 43 3.07 60.86 -6.07
CA SER A 43 2.06 61.64 -6.81
C SER A 43 2.48 63.09 -7.10
N ALA A 44 3.33 63.68 -6.26
CA ALA A 44 3.85 65.04 -6.42
C ALA A 44 5.07 65.13 -7.37
N SER A 45 5.67 64.00 -7.74
CA SER A 45 6.84 63.98 -8.62
C SER A 45 6.46 64.10 -10.10
N THR A 46 7.23 64.87 -10.88
CA THR A 46 7.05 65.02 -12.34
C THR A 46 7.47 63.77 -13.13
N GLU A 47 8.13 62.80 -12.50
CA GLU A 47 8.57 61.55 -13.09
C GLU A 47 7.59 60.42 -12.70
N PHE A 48 6.79 59.95 -13.65
CA PHE A 48 5.83 58.87 -13.38
C PHE A 48 6.53 57.50 -13.38
N TYR A 49 6.48 56.81 -12.24
CA TYR A 49 7.00 55.45 -12.08
C TYR A 49 5.83 54.46 -11.83
N PRO A 50 5.19 53.94 -12.90
CA PRO A 50 4.01 53.08 -12.76
C PRO A 50 4.23 51.86 -11.86
N SER A 51 5.42 51.27 -11.88
CA SER A 51 5.75 50.09 -11.06
C SER A 51 5.82 50.39 -9.55
N ILE A 52 6.23 51.60 -9.16
CA ILE A 52 6.30 52.02 -7.76
C ILE A 52 4.89 52.33 -7.23
N MET A 53 4.06 53.00 -8.04
CA MET A 53 2.66 53.26 -7.70
C MET A 53 1.85 51.98 -7.57
N ASP A 54 2.04 51.03 -8.49
CA ASP A 54 1.41 49.71 -8.43
C ASP A 54 1.83 48.97 -7.15
N TYR A 55 3.13 48.97 -6.84
CA TYR A 55 3.67 48.35 -5.63
C TYR A 55 3.10 48.94 -4.34
N LEU A 56 3.08 50.28 -4.21
CA LEU A 56 2.53 50.98 -3.05
C LEU A 56 1.02 50.72 -2.87
N THR A 57 0.28 50.64 -3.98
CA THR A 57 -1.16 50.34 -3.95
C THR A 57 -1.41 48.92 -3.45
N HIS A 58 -0.68 47.93 -3.97
CA HIS A 58 -0.77 46.54 -3.53
C HIS A 58 -0.39 46.40 -2.04
N LEU A 59 0.68 47.06 -1.59
CA LEU A 59 1.05 47.07 -0.18
C LEU A 59 -0.02 47.71 0.71
N GLY A 60 -0.65 48.80 0.25
CA GLY A 60 -1.79 49.41 0.94
C GLY A 60 -2.99 48.47 1.10
N HIS A 61 -3.34 47.73 0.04
CA HIS A 61 -4.38 46.70 0.12
C HIS A 61 -4.03 45.61 1.14
N LEU A 62 -2.78 45.13 1.12
CA LEU A 62 -2.30 44.11 2.05
C LEU A 62 -2.45 44.57 3.51
N VAL A 63 -1.98 45.78 3.84
CA VAL A 63 -2.08 46.34 5.21
C VAL A 63 -3.53 46.47 5.63
N SER A 64 -4.40 46.99 4.76
CA SER A 64 -5.83 47.13 5.02
C SER A 64 -6.50 45.79 5.32
N PHE A 65 -6.26 44.76 4.52
CA PHE A 65 -6.83 43.43 4.75
C PHE A 65 -6.30 42.79 6.02
N ILE A 66 -5.01 42.91 6.32
CA ILE A 66 -4.42 42.41 7.58
C ILE A 66 -5.09 43.08 8.79
N LYS A 67 -5.31 44.41 8.76
CA LYS A 67 -6.04 45.14 9.82
C LYS A 67 -7.47 44.61 9.98
N GLN A 68 -8.17 44.37 8.87
CA GLN A 68 -9.55 43.89 8.88
C GLN A 68 -9.66 42.47 9.45
N LYS A 69 -8.74 41.57 9.09
CA LYS A 69 -8.81 40.14 9.42
C LYS A 69 -8.26 39.79 10.80
N LYS A 70 -7.47 40.67 11.43
CA LYS A 70 -6.97 40.54 12.82
C LYS A 70 -6.21 39.25 13.12
N PHE A 71 -5.26 38.88 12.26
CA PHE A 71 -4.36 37.73 12.49
C PHE A 71 -3.45 37.96 13.70
N SER A 72 -3.03 36.88 14.35
CA SER A 72 -2.14 36.92 15.51
C SER A 72 -0.71 37.37 15.17
N ASN A 73 -0.25 37.12 13.94
CA ASN A 73 1.08 37.51 13.47
C ASN A 73 1.04 38.27 12.12
N PRO A 74 0.54 39.51 12.10
CA PRO A 74 0.40 40.30 10.86
C PRO A 74 1.74 40.60 10.16
N GLN A 75 2.85 40.51 10.90
CA GLN A 75 4.20 40.80 10.42
C GLN A 75 4.63 39.89 9.27
N LEU A 76 4.22 38.62 9.30
CA LEU A 76 4.71 37.60 8.39
C LEU A 76 4.39 37.94 6.93
N ALA A 77 3.12 38.24 6.61
CA ALA A 77 2.71 38.58 5.25
C ALA A 77 3.40 39.85 4.73
N LEU A 78 3.60 40.85 5.60
CA LEU A 78 4.29 42.09 5.25
C LEU A 78 5.76 41.80 4.90
N GLN A 79 6.46 41.01 5.71
CA GLN A 79 7.84 40.59 5.46
C GLN A 79 7.96 39.85 4.12
N VAL A 80 7.02 38.96 3.81
CA VAL A 80 7.01 38.25 2.52
C VAL A 80 6.83 39.22 1.36
N PHE A 81 5.91 40.16 1.46
CA PHE A 81 5.63 41.10 0.38
C PHE A 81 6.81 42.03 0.06
N ILE A 82 7.56 42.47 1.08
CA ILE A 82 8.72 43.36 0.92
C ILE A 82 10.02 42.61 0.59
N ASP A 83 10.04 41.28 0.66
CA ASP A 83 11.22 40.48 0.35
C ASP A 83 11.60 40.64 -1.13
N GLN A 84 12.87 40.89 -1.39
CA GLN A 84 13.39 41.10 -2.75
C GLN A 84 13.26 39.85 -3.64
N ASN A 85 13.14 38.67 -3.03
CA ASN A 85 12.98 37.40 -3.73
C ASN A 85 11.51 37.06 -4.04
N THR A 86 10.55 37.83 -3.54
CA THR A 86 9.12 37.61 -3.82
C THR A 86 8.78 38.13 -5.21
N SER A 87 8.20 37.27 -6.06
CA SER A 87 7.76 37.67 -7.39
C SER A 87 6.54 38.60 -7.33
N THR A 88 6.35 39.39 -8.39
CA THR A 88 5.18 40.30 -8.48
C THR A 88 3.87 39.51 -8.46
N GLU A 89 3.87 38.35 -9.12
CA GLU A 89 2.75 37.42 -9.20
C GLU A 89 2.44 36.83 -7.83
N THR A 90 3.47 36.44 -7.08
CA THR A 90 3.32 35.95 -5.70
C THR A 90 2.80 37.04 -4.77
N GLY A 91 3.25 38.29 -4.94
CA GLY A 91 2.74 39.44 -4.18
C GLY A 91 1.25 39.68 -4.41
N LYS A 92 0.77 39.55 -5.66
CA LYS A 92 -0.66 39.64 -6.00
C LYS A 92 -1.44 38.46 -5.42
N ALA A 93 -0.94 37.25 -5.62
CA ALA A 93 -1.50 36.02 -5.07
C ALA A 93 -1.65 36.07 -3.53
N LEU A 94 -0.66 36.64 -2.84
CA LEU A 94 -0.66 36.84 -1.39
C LEU A 94 -1.82 37.76 -0.95
N ILE A 95 -2.01 38.88 -1.64
CA ILE A 95 -3.09 39.83 -1.35
C ILE A 95 -4.46 39.17 -1.58
N ASP A 96 -4.64 38.53 -2.73
CA ASP A 96 -5.91 37.88 -3.09
C ASP A 96 -6.24 36.75 -2.11
N SER A 97 -5.24 35.96 -1.71
CA SER A 97 -5.42 34.88 -0.72
C SER A 97 -5.82 35.42 0.66
N ILE A 98 -5.16 36.49 1.12
CA ILE A 98 -5.48 37.11 2.41
C ILE A 98 -6.89 37.71 2.40
N LEU A 99 -7.30 38.32 1.29
CA LEU A 99 -8.67 38.81 1.12
C LEU A 99 -9.70 37.67 1.30
N MET A 100 -9.42 36.51 0.73
CA MET A 100 -10.30 35.32 0.76
C MET A 100 -10.31 34.56 2.09
N THR A 101 -9.32 34.76 2.97
CA THR A 101 -9.30 34.11 4.30
C THR A 101 -10.39 34.61 5.25
N GLN A 102 -10.71 33.82 6.29
CA GLN A 102 -11.66 34.23 7.34
C GLN A 102 -11.00 35.11 8.42
N GLU A 103 -11.81 35.87 9.18
CA GLU A 103 -11.31 36.67 10.31
C GLU A 103 -10.69 35.74 11.36
N LYS A 104 -9.47 36.07 11.85
CA LYS A 104 -8.69 35.29 12.83
C LYS A 104 -8.33 33.86 12.40
N ASP A 105 -8.31 33.57 11.10
CA ASP A 105 -7.83 32.29 10.58
C ASP A 105 -6.31 32.25 10.46
N ASP A 106 -5.63 32.11 11.61
CA ASP A 106 -4.17 32.09 11.68
C ASP A 106 -3.55 30.90 10.95
N LYS A 107 -4.26 29.76 10.84
CA LYS A 107 -3.76 28.55 10.17
C LYS A 107 -3.66 28.76 8.67
N SER A 108 -4.73 29.26 8.04
CA SER A 108 -4.71 29.59 6.61
C SER A 108 -3.72 30.72 6.32
N PHE A 109 -3.70 31.74 7.17
CA PHE A 109 -2.75 32.84 7.06
C PHE A 109 -1.29 32.37 7.07
N GLU A 110 -0.92 31.50 8.02
CA GLU A 110 0.43 30.93 8.10
C GLU A 110 0.76 30.12 6.84
N LEU A 111 -0.15 29.25 6.37
CA LEU A 111 0.06 28.47 5.16
C LEU A 111 0.32 29.36 3.94
N ILE A 112 -0.54 30.34 3.71
CA ILE A 112 -0.42 31.30 2.60
C ILE A 112 0.96 31.97 2.63
N CYS A 113 1.36 32.49 3.79
CA CYS A 113 2.64 33.19 3.92
C CYS A 113 3.82 32.27 3.60
N ARG A 114 3.81 31.01 4.07
CA ARG A 114 4.88 30.04 3.78
C ARG A 114 4.95 29.67 2.30
N LEU A 115 3.82 29.46 1.65
CA LEU A 115 3.78 29.21 0.20
C LEU A 115 4.30 30.42 -0.59
N ALA A 116 3.93 31.64 -0.16
CA ALA A 116 4.41 32.88 -0.77
C ALA A 116 5.92 33.09 -0.58
N GLN A 117 6.49 32.76 0.59
CA GLN A 117 7.94 32.82 0.83
C GLN A 117 8.78 32.02 -0.18
N LYS A 118 8.18 31.00 -0.81
CA LYS A 118 8.85 30.14 -1.80
C LYS A 118 8.37 30.39 -3.23
N ASN A 119 7.60 31.46 -3.48
CA ASN A 119 6.94 31.74 -4.76
C ASN A 119 6.13 30.54 -5.29
N LYS A 120 5.47 29.79 -4.39
CA LYS A 120 4.63 28.62 -4.72
C LYS A 120 3.14 28.90 -4.60
N LEU A 121 2.75 30.08 -4.11
CA LEU A 121 1.35 30.43 -3.86
C LEU A 121 0.56 30.66 -5.16
N GLU A 122 1.18 31.24 -6.19
CA GLU A 122 0.52 31.64 -7.44
C GLU A 122 -0.28 30.51 -8.10
N LEU A 123 0.26 29.29 -8.09
CA LEU A 123 -0.36 28.09 -8.66
C LEU A 123 -1.73 27.79 -8.04
N TYR A 124 -1.95 28.17 -6.79
CA TYR A 124 -3.17 27.90 -6.06
C TYR A 124 -4.19 29.06 -6.16
N THR A 125 -3.74 30.25 -6.56
CA THR A 125 -4.56 31.48 -6.62
C THR A 125 -5.01 31.85 -8.02
N ASN A 126 -4.43 31.25 -9.07
CA ASN A 126 -4.78 31.49 -10.48
C ASN A 126 -6.17 30.90 -10.85
N ILE A 127 -7.21 31.41 -10.21
CA ILE A 127 -8.63 31.03 -10.40
C ILE A 127 -9.17 31.52 -11.77
N THR A 128 -8.38 32.24 -12.57
CA THR A 128 -8.87 32.89 -13.79
C THR A 128 -7.96 32.63 -14.99
N ARG A 129 -8.43 31.85 -15.99
CA ARG A 129 -8.30 32.11 -17.46
C ARG A 129 -8.61 30.98 -18.45
N LEU A 130 -9.26 29.87 -18.08
CA LEU A 130 -9.75 28.90 -19.09
C LEU A 130 -11.24 28.65 -18.91
N ALA A 131 -12.07 29.30 -19.75
CA ALA A 131 -13.48 28.95 -19.86
C ALA A 131 -13.60 27.45 -20.20
N PRO A 132 -14.55 26.70 -19.59
CA PRO A 132 -14.73 25.29 -19.90
C PRO A 132 -15.01 25.11 -21.40
N LEU A 133 -14.17 24.33 -22.08
CA LEU A 133 -14.36 23.98 -23.48
C LEU A 133 -15.53 22.98 -23.59
N ARG A 134 -16.61 23.37 -24.28
CA ARG A 134 -17.65 22.44 -24.70
C ARG A 134 -17.08 21.54 -25.80
N ILE A 135 -16.91 20.25 -25.52
CA ILE A 135 -16.70 19.24 -26.56
C ILE A 135 -18.09 18.82 -27.09
N TYR A 136 -18.25 18.80 -28.40
CA TYR A 136 -19.52 18.42 -29.04
C TYR A 136 -19.82 16.93 -28.82
N PRO A 137 -21.10 16.56 -28.61
CA PRO A 137 -21.49 15.20 -28.27
C PRO A 137 -21.24 14.21 -29.42
N SER A 138 -20.74 13.02 -29.06
CA SER A 138 -20.93 11.80 -29.86
C SER A 138 -22.30 11.22 -29.50
N PRO A 139 -23.09 10.70 -30.47
CA PRO A 139 -24.49 10.33 -30.26
C PRO A 139 -24.78 9.24 -29.21
N ASP A 140 -23.76 8.59 -28.64
CA ASP A 140 -23.93 7.42 -27.77
C ASP A 140 -23.43 7.58 -26.31
N ASN A 141 -23.02 8.77 -25.86
CA ASN A 141 -22.61 8.97 -24.46
C ASN A 141 -23.25 10.22 -23.84
N HIS A 142 -23.69 10.09 -22.58
CA HIS A 142 -24.17 11.17 -21.72
C HIS A 142 -23.22 12.39 -21.77
N ASP A 143 -23.77 13.59 -21.61
CA ASP A 143 -23.03 14.86 -21.56
C ASP A 143 -21.86 14.79 -20.55
N GLU A 144 -20.67 14.41 -21.01
CA GLU A 144 -19.45 14.45 -20.21
C GLU A 144 -18.86 15.86 -20.31
N TYR A 145 -19.02 16.62 -19.23
CA TYR A 145 -18.31 17.87 -19.02
C TYR A 145 -16.88 17.55 -18.55
N GLU A 146 -15.85 18.11 -19.19
CA GLU A 146 -14.55 18.29 -18.51
C GLU A 146 -14.73 19.38 -17.45
N GLU A 147 -15.12 18.99 -16.24
CA GLU A 147 -14.98 19.86 -15.07
C GLU A 147 -13.48 20.08 -14.81
N TYR A 148 -13.00 21.29 -15.13
CA TYR A 148 -11.70 21.75 -14.65
C TYR A 148 -11.76 21.79 -13.12
N ASN A 149 -11.18 20.78 -12.48
CA ASN A 149 -11.07 20.73 -11.02
C ASN A 149 -10.12 21.83 -10.46
N GLU A 150 -9.45 22.61 -11.31
CA GLU A 150 -8.41 23.57 -10.90
C GLU A 150 -8.95 24.87 -10.27
N TRP A 151 -10.26 25.15 -10.37
CA TRP A 151 -10.86 26.40 -9.92
C TRP A 151 -10.93 26.58 -8.39
N TYR A 152 -10.72 25.51 -7.60
CA TYR A 152 -10.93 25.51 -6.15
C TYR A 152 -9.69 25.17 -5.32
N LEU A 153 -8.50 25.15 -5.92
CA LEU A 153 -7.25 24.74 -5.26
C LEU A 153 -6.98 25.50 -3.95
N LEU A 154 -7.13 26.83 -3.93
CA LEU A 154 -6.98 27.62 -2.71
C LEU A 154 -8.02 27.28 -1.63
N PHE A 155 -9.26 27.02 -2.02
CA PHE A 155 -10.32 26.66 -1.07
C PHE A 155 -10.12 25.27 -0.48
N GLU A 156 -9.54 24.35 -1.25
CA GLU A 156 -9.11 23.04 -0.74
C GLU A 156 -7.96 23.18 0.26
N LEU A 157 -7.02 24.11 0.04
CA LEU A 157 -5.98 24.44 1.03
C LEU A 157 -6.59 25.04 2.31
N PHE A 158 -7.61 25.89 2.20
CA PHE A 158 -8.32 26.42 3.38
C PHE A 158 -9.11 25.34 4.11
N SER A 159 -9.66 24.38 3.37
CA SER A 159 -10.32 23.22 3.97
C SER A 159 -9.31 22.35 4.73
N LEU A 160 -8.07 22.24 4.20
CA LEU A 160 -6.96 21.53 4.82
C LEU A 160 -6.47 22.19 6.10
N THR A 161 -6.29 23.50 6.10
CA THR A 161 -5.88 24.24 7.29
C THR A 161 -6.96 24.19 8.36
N ARG A 162 -8.24 24.16 8.00
CA ARG A 162 -9.36 24.03 8.95
C ARG A 162 -9.27 22.74 9.76
N VAL A 163 -8.94 21.63 9.09
CA VAL A 163 -8.85 20.31 9.73
C VAL A 163 -7.49 20.10 10.38
N ALA A 164 -6.39 20.53 9.77
CA ALA A 164 -5.06 20.34 10.34
C ALA A 164 -4.87 21.06 11.69
N SER A 165 -4.12 20.43 12.60
CA SER A 165 -3.70 21.08 13.85
C SER A 165 -2.68 22.20 13.56
N PRO A 166 -2.64 23.28 14.35
CA PRO A 166 -1.74 24.42 14.09
C PRO A 166 -0.27 24.00 13.93
N GLY A 167 0.17 23.02 14.73
CA GLY A 167 1.54 22.52 14.66
C GLY A 167 1.89 21.79 13.36
N LEU A 168 0.92 21.33 12.57
CA LEU A 168 1.16 20.64 11.30
C LEU A 168 1.25 21.60 10.11
N ILE A 169 0.76 22.83 10.23
CA ILE A 169 0.74 23.82 9.13
C ILE A 169 2.13 24.04 8.51
N PRO A 170 3.23 24.21 9.28
CA PRO A 170 4.57 24.32 8.70
C PRO A 170 4.96 23.10 7.86
N ILE A 171 4.62 21.90 8.33
CA ILE A 171 5.01 20.64 7.69
C ILE A 171 4.18 20.41 6.42
N ILE A 172 2.90 20.74 6.46
CA ILE A 172 2.02 20.71 5.28
C ILE A 172 2.50 21.70 4.23
N ALA A 173 2.90 22.91 4.63
CA ALA A 173 3.48 23.89 3.71
C ALA A 173 4.73 23.34 3.02
N ASP A 174 5.68 22.77 3.79
CA ASP A 174 6.90 22.17 3.24
C ASP A 174 6.58 21.03 2.25
N TRP A 175 5.59 20.19 2.55
CA TRP A 175 5.11 19.12 1.66
C TRP A 175 4.52 19.69 0.35
N ILE A 176 3.67 20.71 0.43
CA ILE A 176 3.09 21.38 -0.75
C ILE A 176 4.19 22.02 -1.60
N ILE A 177 5.14 22.72 -0.98
CA ILE A 177 6.25 23.38 -1.67
C ILE A 177 7.11 22.37 -2.43
N ALA A 178 7.41 21.23 -1.81
CA ALA A 178 8.26 20.21 -2.38
C ALA A 178 7.60 19.45 -3.54
N ARG A 179 6.28 19.25 -3.48
CA ARG A 179 5.58 18.34 -4.40
C ARG A 179 4.62 18.99 -5.38
N THR A 180 4.18 20.22 -5.10
CA THR A 180 3.12 20.91 -5.86
C THR A 180 1.91 20.00 -6.13
N PRO A 181 1.23 19.51 -5.07
CA PRO A 181 0.16 18.53 -5.18
C PRO A 181 -1.04 19.05 -5.99
N THR A 182 -1.69 18.12 -6.68
CA THR A 182 -2.95 18.32 -7.39
C THR A 182 -4.12 18.46 -6.43
N ILE A 183 -5.25 18.98 -6.92
CA ILE A 183 -6.48 19.08 -6.12
C ILE A 183 -6.96 17.71 -5.59
N LYS A 184 -6.78 16.64 -6.39
CA LYS A 184 -7.16 15.28 -6.00
C LYS A 184 -6.33 14.80 -4.80
N GLU A 185 -5.06 15.15 -4.74
CA GLU A 185 -4.17 14.80 -3.62
C GLU A 185 -4.47 15.64 -2.38
N ILE A 186 -4.74 16.94 -2.54
CA ILE A 186 -5.15 17.82 -1.42
C ILE A 186 -6.48 17.35 -0.84
N SER A 187 -7.44 16.99 -1.70
CA SER A 187 -8.76 16.48 -1.28
C SER A 187 -8.64 15.13 -0.56
N ALA A 188 -7.79 14.21 -1.04
CA ALA A 188 -7.50 12.97 -0.33
C ALA A 188 -6.83 13.24 1.04
N LEU A 189 -5.91 14.19 1.11
CA LEU A 189 -5.27 14.57 2.37
C LEU A 189 -6.27 15.24 3.34
N ASN A 190 -7.22 16.02 2.81
CA ASN A 190 -8.35 16.57 3.55
C ASN A 190 -9.21 15.46 4.18
N SER A 191 -9.55 14.43 3.40
CA SER A 191 -10.27 13.27 3.90
C SER A 191 -9.50 12.59 5.04
N PHE A 192 -8.22 12.29 4.80
CA PHE A 192 -7.33 11.70 5.80
C PHE A 192 -7.34 12.47 7.12
N PHE A 193 -7.12 13.79 7.10
CA PHE A 193 -7.11 14.59 8.32
C PHE A 193 -8.48 14.64 9.00
N ASN A 194 -9.58 14.72 8.25
CA ASN A 194 -10.93 14.66 8.81
C ASN A 194 -11.18 13.35 9.54
N SER A 195 -10.79 12.22 8.95
CA SER A 195 -10.91 10.89 9.53
C SER A 195 -10.13 10.78 10.85
N MET A 196 -8.92 11.35 10.92
CA MET A 196 -8.08 11.31 12.13
C MET A 196 -8.53 12.28 13.24
N ASN A 197 -9.07 13.46 12.90
CA ASN A 197 -9.43 14.49 13.88
C ASN A 197 -10.62 14.14 14.78
N GLN A 198 -11.43 13.15 14.40
CA GLN A 198 -12.58 12.74 15.21
C GLN A 198 -12.16 12.01 16.50
N THR A 199 -10.89 11.65 16.64
CA THR A 199 -10.44 10.66 17.63
C THR A 199 -9.03 10.94 18.16
N ILE A 200 -8.07 11.41 17.34
CA ILE A 200 -6.65 11.55 17.73
C ILE A 200 -6.03 12.85 17.22
N VAL A 201 -5.29 13.54 18.10
CA VAL A 201 -4.38 14.60 17.70
C VAL A 201 -3.14 13.97 17.06
N LEU A 202 -3.06 14.02 15.72
CA LEU A 202 -1.84 13.63 15.00
C LEU A 202 -0.66 14.47 15.50
N LYS A 203 0.29 13.81 16.18
CA LYS A 203 1.54 14.44 16.61
C LYS A 203 2.38 14.80 15.38
N GLN A 204 3.09 15.93 15.45
CA GLN A 204 4.02 16.37 14.40
C GLN A 204 5.05 15.28 14.03
N GLU A 205 5.50 14.51 15.01
CA GLU A 205 6.48 13.43 14.83
C GLU A 205 5.95 12.33 13.90
N TRP A 206 4.70 11.89 14.10
CA TRP A 206 4.11 10.84 13.26
C TRP A 206 3.84 11.33 11.85
N PHE A 207 3.42 12.58 11.69
CA PHE A 207 3.16 13.13 10.36
C PHE A 207 4.44 13.19 9.51
N LYS A 208 5.60 13.45 10.13
CA LYS A 208 6.90 13.42 9.42
C LYS A 208 7.22 12.04 8.86
N GLU A 209 6.90 10.97 9.58
CA GLU A 209 7.08 9.58 9.11
C GLU A 209 6.10 9.22 7.97
N ILE A 210 4.93 9.86 7.94
CA ILE A 210 3.89 9.61 6.93
C ILE A 210 4.18 10.32 5.60
N ILE A 211 4.86 11.47 5.62
CA ILE A 211 5.13 12.32 4.44
C ILE A 211 5.65 11.56 3.20
N PRO A 212 6.62 10.62 3.30
CA PRO A 212 7.13 9.91 2.13
C PRO A 212 6.04 9.15 1.36
N PHE A 213 4.97 8.76 2.03
CA PHE A 213 3.86 7.97 1.48
C PHE A 213 2.71 8.83 0.93
N LEU A 214 2.73 10.15 1.18
CA LEU A 214 1.77 11.11 0.65
C LEU A 214 2.14 11.53 -0.78
N HIS A 215 2.27 10.57 -1.69
CA HIS A 215 2.86 10.81 -3.01
C HIS A 215 1.90 10.75 -4.21
N ASN A 216 0.74 10.15 -4.05
CA ASN A 216 -0.37 10.23 -4.99
C ASN A 216 -1.68 9.96 -4.26
N LYS A 217 -2.82 10.26 -4.91
CA LYS A 217 -4.17 10.04 -4.35
C LYS A 217 -4.34 8.63 -3.77
N THR A 218 -4.04 7.59 -4.56
CA THR A 218 -4.23 6.20 -4.14
C THR A 218 -3.44 5.86 -2.89
N SER A 219 -2.23 6.39 -2.73
CA SER A 219 -1.36 6.13 -1.58
C SER A 219 -1.88 6.84 -0.33
N ILE A 220 -2.41 8.05 -0.48
CA ILE A 220 -3.07 8.79 0.61
C ILE A 220 -4.33 8.04 1.06
N GLU A 221 -5.18 7.57 0.14
CA GLU A 221 -6.37 6.78 0.44
C GLU A 221 -6.01 5.41 1.07
N THR A 222 -4.93 4.79 0.61
CA THR A 222 -4.41 3.52 1.18
C THR A 222 -3.94 3.73 2.61
N LEU A 223 -3.30 4.86 2.89
CA LEU A 223 -2.86 5.24 4.23
C LEU A 223 -4.05 5.61 5.13
N GLU A 224 -5.04 6.32 4.60
CA GLU A 224 -6.30 6.61 5.31
C GLU A 224 -7.03 5.33 5.72
N THR A 225 -7.21 4.38 4.80
CA THR A 225 -7.84 3.09 5.10
C THR A 225 -7.07 2.28 6.14
N LEU A 226 -5.73 2.31 6.11
CA LEU A 226 -4.90 1.66 7.14
C LEU A 226 -5.13 2.31 8.51
N PHE A 227 -5.05 3.63 8.61
CA PHE A 227 -5.22 4.31 9.89
C PHE A 227 -6.64 4.20 10.43
N ASN A 228 -7.65 4.21 9.57
CA ASN A 228 -9.03 3.93 9.97
C ASN A 228 -9.15 2.51 10.56
N SER A 229 -8.52 1.51 9.93
CA SER A 229 -8.46 0.16 10.48
C SER A 229 -7.74 0.11 11.84
N LEU A 230 -6.64 0.85 12.01
CA LEU A 230 -5.98 0.96 13.32
C LEU A 230 -6.91 1.61 14.36
N GLN A 231 -7.65 2.64 13.96
CA GLN A 231 -8.60 3.34 14.84
C GLN A 231 -9.73 2.43 15.31
N GLU A 232 -10.36 1.70 14.40
CA GLU A 232 -11.46 0.78 14.68
C GLU A 232 -11.08 -0.33 15.67
N ASN A 233 -9.79 -0.64 15.79
CA ASN A 233 -9.25 -1.67 16.68
C ASN A 233 -8.55 -1.09 17.93
N ASP A 234 -8.72 0.20 18.24
CA ASP A 234 -8.06 0.91 19.35
C ASP A 234 -6.51 0.83 19.32
N LEU A 235 -5.92 0.76 18.12
CA LEU A 235 -4.48 0.56 17.89
C LEU A 235 -3.69 1.85 17.66
N LEU A 236 -4.34 3.01 17.64
CA LEU A 236 -3.69 4.32 17.46
C LEU A 236 -3.05 4.83 18.76
N GLN A 237 -2.22 3.97 19.36
CA GLN A 237 -1.46 4.24 20.58
C GLN A 237 0.04 4.28 20.24
N GLU A 238 0.80 5.11 20.96
CA GLU A 238 2.22 5.35 20.66
C GLU A 238 3.09 4.07 20.62
N PRO A 239 2.95 3.08 21.52
CA PRO A 239 3.74 1.84 21.45
C PRO A 239 3.49 1.04 20.18
N ILE A 240 2.24 1.03 19.69
CA ILE A 240 1.82 0.28 18.52
C ILE A 240 2.25 1.01 17.25
N LEU A 241 2.04 2.33 17.19
CA LEU A 241 2.49 3.16 16.07
C LEU A 241 4.01 3.10 15.86
N LYS A 242 4.81 2.93 16.92
CA LYS A 242 6.26 2.68 16.80
C LYS A 242 6.61 1.39 16.04
N GLN A 243 5.72 0.40 16.01
CA GLN A 243 5.89 -0.82 15.23
C GLN A 243 5.32 -0.68 13.80
N VAL A 244 4.23 0.07 13.65
CA VAL A 244 3.52 0.23 12.37
C VAL A 244 4.18 1.25 11.44
N LEU A 245 4.57 2.43 11.95
CA LEU A 245 5.10 3.53 11.12
C LEU A 245 6.35 3.13 10.30
N PRO A 246 7.31 2.35 10.83
CA PRO A 246 8.47 1.89 10.04
C PRO A 246 8.13 0.92 8.90
N ARG A 247 6.88 0.43 8.83
CA ARG A 247 6.39 -0.58 7.87
C ARG A 247 5.35 -0.01 6.90
N LEU A 248 5.27 1.31 6.78
CA LEU A 248 4.33 1.97 5.86
C LEU A 248 4.67 1.74 4.38
N ASP A 249 5.85 1.23 4.05
CA ASP A 249 6.18 0.71 2.72
C ASP A 249 5.48 -0.62 2.41
N GLU A 250 5.03 -1.33 3.45
CA GLU A 250 4.37 -2.63 3.40
C GLU A 250 2.87 -2.55 3.78
N MET A 251 2.18 -1.43 3.49
CA MET A 251 0.82 -1.15 4.00
C MET A 251 -0.18 -2.29 3.81
N GLU A 252 -0.18 -2.94 2.64
CA GLU A 252 -1.11 -4.03 2.34
C GLU A 252 -0.83 -5.28 3.21
N VAL A 253 0.44 -5.52 3.55
CA VAL A 253 0.83 -6.60 4.48
C VAL A 253 0.41 -6.26 5.90
N VAL A 254 0.57 -5.00 6.31
CA VAL A 254 0.09 -4.53 7.63
C VAL A 254 -1.43 -4.67 7.71
N LYS A 255 -2.19 -4.27 6.69
CA LYS A 255 -3.65 -4.45 6.64
C LYS A 255 -4.05 -5.92 6.71
N ALA A 256 -3.33 -6.79 5.99
CA ALA A 256 -3.57 -8.23 6.03
C ALA A 256 -3.33 -8.77 7.45
N PHE A 257 -2.28 -8.34 8.14
CA PHE A 257 -2.02 -8.68 9.55
C PHE A 257 -3.17 -8.22 10.45
N LEU A 258 -3.56 -6.94 10.39
CA LEU A 258 -4.65 -6.41 11.22
C LEU A 258 -5.96 -7.16 10.99
N THR A 259 -6.25 -7.52 9.74
CA THR A 259 -7.42 -8.31 9.38
C THR A 259 -7.31 -9.75 9.91
N ALA A 260 -6.13 -10.36 9.83
CA ALA A 260 -5.92 -11.74 10.27
C ALA A 260 -6.02 -11.90 11.79
N PHE A 261 -5.66 -10.86 12.55
CA PHE A 261 -5.65 -10.85 14.02
C PHE A 261 -6.73 -9.98 14.65
N GLN A 262 -7.73 -9.54 13.88
CA GLN A 262 -8.75 -8.60 14.34
C GLN A 262 -9.43 -9.02 15.66
N PRO A 263 -9.87 -10.28 15.87
CA PRO A 263 -10.49 -10.68 17.13
C PRO A 263 -9.55 -10.57 18.33
N GLU A 264 -8.27 -10.92 18.15
CA GLU A 264 -7.27 -10.88 19.21
C GLU A 264 -6.83 -9.45 19.52
N LEU A 265 -6.77 -8.58 18.51
CA LEU A 265 -6.43 -7.16 18.66
C LEU A 265 -7.50 -6.37 19.42
N GLN A 266 -8.76 -6.83 19.41
CA GLN A 266 -9.84 -6.26 20.22
C GLN A 266 -9.71 -6.60 21.72
N GLN A 267 -8.90 -7.59 22.08
CA GLN A 267 -8.67 -7.96 23.47
C GLN A 267 -7.44 -7.20 24.01
N LYS A 268 -7.66 -6.27 24.95
CA LYS A 268 -6.59 -5.40 25.48
C LYS A 268 -5.39 -6.18 26.02
N ASP A 269 -5.61 -7.32 26.65
CA ASP A 269 -4.55 -8.14 27.25
C ASP A 269 -3.66 -8.83 26.19
N LEU A 270 -4.19 -9.07 24.99
CA LEU A 270 -3.47 -9.71 23.88
C LEU A 270 -2.90 -8.70 22.89
N GLN A 271 -3.48 -7.51 22.79
CA GLN A 271 -3.16 -6.48 21.80
C GLN A 271 -1.65 -6.21 21.68
N GLU A 272 -0.97 -5.90 22.79
CA GLU A 272 0.48 -5.64 22.78
C GLU A 272 1.32 -6.86 22.41
N SER A 273 0.89 -8.05 22.81
CA SER A 273 1.60 -9.30 22.51
C SER A 273 1.48 -9.66 21.04
N ILE A 274 0.31 -9.47 20.45
CA ILE A 274 0.06 -9.72 19.02
C ILE A 274 0.81 -8.72 18.15
N ILE A 275 0.77 -7.42 18.48
CA ILE A 275 1.46 -6.38 17.72
C ILE A 275 2.99 -6.63 17.64
N LYS A 276 3.60 -7.26 18.64
CA LYS A 276 5.02 -7.63 18.59
C LYS A 276 5.36 -8.61 17.46
N PHE A 277 4.39 -9.35 16.94
CA PHE A 277 4.58 -10.22 15.78
C PHE A 277 4.54 -9.48 14.44
N LEU A 278 4.05 -8.24 14.38
CA LEU A 278 3.92 -7.49 13.13
C LEU A 278 5.24 -7.41 12.33
N PRO A 279 6.40 -7.06 12.91
CA PRO A 279 7.65 -7.03 12.16
C PRO A 279 8.05 -8.39 11.57
N LEU A 280 7.84 -9.46 12.35
CA LEU A 280 8.13 -10.83 11.91
C LEU A 280 7.14 -11.27 10.83
N TYR A 281 5.86 -10.94 10.97
CA TYR A 281 4.83 -11.20 9.97
C TYR A 281 5.15 -10.51 8.64
N CYS A 282 5.52 -9.22 8.68
CA CYS A 282 5.96 -8.47 7.50
C CYS A 282 7.16 -9.15 6.82
N GLN A 283 8.21 -9.45 7.60
CA GLN A 283 9.39 -10.14 7.09
C GLN A 283 9.05 -11.48 6.43
N LEU A 284 8.19 -12.30 7.03
CA LEU A 284 7.81 -13.61 6.51
C LEU A 284 6.79 -13.55 5.36
N THR A 285 6.20 -12.38 5.09
CA THR A 285 5.29 -12.15 3.95
C THR A 285 6.03 -11.65 2.71
N GLN A 286 7.33 -11.35 2.83
CA GLN A 286 8.15 -10.98 1.68
C GLN A 286 8.71 -12.25 1.03
N PRO A 287 8.49 -12.47 -0.29
CA PRO A 287 9.11 -13.58 -0.98
C PRO A 287 10.63 -13.39 -1.01
N SER A 288 11.35 -14.51 -1.00
CA SER A 288 12.80 -14.58 -1.16
C SER A 288 13.25 -13.89 -2.44
N THR A 289 14.40 -13.20 -2.37
CA THR A 289 14.96 -12.42 -3.50
C THR A 289 15.31 -13.29 -4.71
N ASP A 290 15.50 -14.58 -4.49
CA ASP A 290 15.89 -15.56 -5.52
C ASP A 290 14.68 -16.34 -6.09
N SER A 291 13.46 -16.05 -5.60
CA SER A 291 12.24 -16.68 -6.12
C SER A 291 11.92 -16.20 -7.52
N TYR A 292 11.64 -17.14 -8.42
CA TYR A 292 11.14 -16.85 -9.77
C TYR A 292 9.61 -16.83 -9.84
N ASP A 293 8.89 -17.05 -8.74
CA ASP A 293 7.43 -17.02 -8.70
C ASP A 293 6.88 -15.60 -8.65
N ASP A 294 5.74 -15.39 -9.30
CA ASP A 294 5.06 -14.10 -9.27
C ASP A 294 4.55 -13.81 -7.86
N ARG A 295 4.63 -12.55 -7.42
CA ARG A 295 4.14 -12.16 -6.09
C ARG A 295 2.62 -12.30 -6.02
N VAL A 296 2.16 -13.05 -5.03
CA VAL A 296 0.74 -13.26 -4.75
C VAL A 296 0.36 -12.51 -3.48
N SER A 297 -0.49 -11.50 -3.59
CA SER A 297 -0.88 -10.66 -2.44
C SER A 297 -1.72 -11.41 -1.39
N SER A 298 -2.41 -12.48 -1.77
CA SER A 298 -3.19 -13.31 -0.84
C SER A 298 -2.36 -14.31 -0.05
N ASN A 299 -1.08 -14.52 -0.39
CA ASN A 299 -0.22 -15.41 0.36
C ASN A 299 0.11 -14.81 1.72
N ASN A 300 -0.24 -15.54 2.79
CA ASN A 300 0.22 -15.23 4.14
C ASN A 300 1.58 -15.93 4.42
N PRO A 301 2.24 -15.65 5.55
CA PRO A 301 3.53 -16.26 5.91
C PRO A 301 3.56 -17.79 5.82
N LEU A 302 2.47 -18.47 6.19
CA LEU A 302 2.38 -19.94 6.12
C LEU A 302 2.46 -20.42 4.67
N HIS A 303 1.70 -19.81 3.75
CA HIS A 303 1.75 -20.17 2.32
C HIS A 303 3.15 -19.98 1.74
N LEU A 304 3.80 -18.83 2.01
CA LEU A 304 5.13 -18.56 1.48
C LEU A 304 6.17 -19.53 2.01
N SER A 305 6.13 -19.86 3.29
CA SER A 305 7.08 -20.83 3.86
C SER A 305 6.99 -22.22 3.23
N ILE A 306 5.80 -22.63 2.79
CA ILE A 306 5.56 -23.89 2.07
C ILE A 306 6.07 -23.77 0.62
N ILE A 307 5.73 -22.68 -0.08
CA ILE A 307 6.15 -22.40 -1.46
C ILE A 307 7.67 -22.40 -1.58
N GLU A 308 8.35 -21.84 -0.59
CA GLU A 308 9.81 -21.71 -0.54
C GLU A 308 10.51 -22.93 0.08
N ARG A 309 9.74 -23.95 0.52
CA ARG A 309 10.24 -25.13 1.25
C ARG A 309 11.15 -24.75 2.43
N ASN A 310 10.74 -23.73 3.18
CA ASN A 310 11.50 -23.16 4.29
C ASN A 310 10.84 -23.52 5.63
N LEU A 311 11.24 -24.67 6.19
CA LEU A 311 10.72 -25.17 7.47
C LEU A 311 11.01 -24.22 8.65
N ALA A 312 12.09 -23.44 8.60
CA ALA A 312 12.39 -22.47 9.65
C ALA A 312 11.37 -21.32 9.64
N ASN A 313 11.07 -20.77 8.46
CA ASN A 313 10.04 -19.76 8.28
C ASN A 313 8.65 -20.31 8.57
N LEU A 314 8.39 -21.59 8.28
CA LEU A 314 7.14 -22.25 8.63
C LEU A 314 6.97 -22.32 10.16
N ARG A 315 8.00 -22.78 10.87
CA ARG A 315 7.98 -22.83 12.35
C ARG A 315 7.84 -21.44 12.97
N ALA A 316 8.53 -20.44 12.41
CA ALA A 316 8.38 -19.05 12.83
C ALA A 316 6.94 -18.55 12.61
N SER A 317 6.35 -18.83 11.44
CA SER A 317 4.96 -18.48 11.12
C SER A 317 3.95 -19.16 12.06
N LEU A 318 4.18 -20.44 12.36
CA LEU A 318 3.32 -21.20 13.28
C LEU A 318 3.40 -20.70 14.74
N SER A 319 4.47 -20.00 15.12
CA SER A 319 4.63 -19.47 16.49
C SER A 319 3.60 -18.38 16.84
N PHE A 320 3.06 -17.70 15.84
CA PHE A 320 2.02 -16.68 15.99
C PHE A 320 0.73 -17.02 15.24
N ALA A 321 0.63 -18.22 14.64
CA ALA A 321 -0.55 -18.61 13.87
C ALA A 321 -1.79 -18.71 14.76
N ASN A 322 -2.87 -18.07 14.33
CA ASN A 322 -4.20 -18.21 14.91
C ASN A 322 -5.12 -19.04 13.99
N HIS A 323 -6.36 -19.26 14.44
CA HIS A 323 -7.34 -20.01 13.65
C HIS A 323 -7.54 -19.37 12.26
N ARG A 324 -7.65 -18.04 12.17
CA ARG A 324 -7.92 -17.34 10.91
C ARG A 324 -6.77 -17.52 9.90
N LEU A 325 -5.52 -17.41 10.32
CA LEU A 325 -4.35 -17.63 9.45
C LEU A 325 -4.29 -19.05 8.88
N LEU A 326 -4.64 -20.05 9.69
CA LEU A 326 -4.55 -21.47 9.31
C LEU A 326 -5.60 -21.89 8.29
N ILE A 327 -6.76 -21.22 8.26
CA ILE A 327 -7.85 -21.56 7.33
C ILE A 327 -8.05 -20.51 6.22
N GLN A 328 -7.34 -19.38 6.27
CA GLN A 328 -7.42 -18.36 5.23
C GLN A 328 -6.83 -18.91 3.93
N PRO A 329 -7.60 -18.99 2.83
CA PRO A 329 -7.09 -19.54 1.58
C PRO A 329 -6.31 -18.49 0.77
N SER A 330 -5.30 -18.95 0.05
CA SER A 330 -4.66 -18.25 -1.06
C SER A 330 -4.84 -19.08 -2.33
N TYR A 331 -5.38 -18.49 -3.40
CA TYR A 331 -5.84 -19.24 -4.60
C TYR A 331 -6.66 -20.50 -4.25
N GLN A 332 -7.58 -20.39 -3.29
CA GLN A 332 -8.40 -21.51 -2.78
C GLN A 332 -7.63 -22.62 -2.05
N ASN A 333 -6.33 -22.48 -1.78
CA ASN A 333 -5.59 -23.43 -0.95
C ASN A 333 -5.41 -22.85 0.44
N THR A 334 -5.79 -23.58 1.49
CA THR A 334 -5.29 -23.31 2.85
C THR A 334 -3.82 -23.73 2.95
N PRO A 335 -3.07 -23.29 3.98
CA PRO A 335 -1.70 -23.76 4.19
C PRO A 335 -1.58 -25.29 4.26
N LEU A 336 -2.46 -25.98 5.01
CA LEU A 336 -2.45 -27.44 5.08
C LEU A 336 -2.70 -28.08 3.70
N LEU A 337 -3.70 -27.57 2.98
CA LEU A 337 -4.04 -28.08 1.66
C LEU A 337 -2.90 -27.89 0.66
N LEU A 338 -2.27 -26.73 0.69
CA LEU A 338 -1.10 -26.42 -0.15
C LEU A 338 0.06 -27.37 0.17
N ALA A 339 0.39 -27.58 1.45
CA ALA A 339 1.46 -28.49 1.83
C ALA A 339 1.21 -29.92 1.34
N CYS A 340 0.00 -30.47 1.56
CA CYS A 340 -0.37 -31.79 1.06
C CYS A 340 -0.31 -31.86 -0.48
N LYS A 341 -0.82 -30.85 -1.16
CA LYS A 341 -0.83 -30.77 -2.63
C LYS A 341 0.57 -30.73 -3.24
N LEU A 342 1.48 -30.02 -2.60
CA LEU A 342 2.89 -29.96 -2.99
C LEU A 342 3.71 -31.18 -2.59
N GLY A 343 3.10 -32.19 -1.94
CA GLY A 343 3.82 -33.37 -1.48
C GLY A 343 4.74 -33.12 -0.30
N ASP A 344 4.59 -31.99 0.42
CA ASP A 344 5.40 -31.66 1.59
C ASP A 344 4.75 -32.23 2.87
N SER A 345 4.98 -33.52 3.10
CA SER A 345 4.41 -34.22 4.25
C SER A 345 4.94 -33.69 5.59
N GLU A 346 6.18 -33.18 5.64
CA GLU A 346 6.73 -32.60 6.88
C GLU A 346 6.03 -31.29 7.22
N ALA A 347 5.91 -30.36 6.28
CA ALA A 347 5.17 -29.12 6.49
C ALA A 347 3.70 -29.38 6.83
N ALA A 348 3.06 -30.31 6.13
CA ALA A 348 1.67 -30.68 6.38
C ALA A 348 1.45 -31.15 7.82
N ARG A 349 2.32 -32.02 8.35
CA ARG A 349 2.23 -32.50 9.74
C ARG A 349 2.43 -31.38 10.78
N LEU A 350 3.38 -30.46 10.55
CA LEU A 350 3.58 -29.32 11.44
C LEU A 350 2.36 -28.39 11.49
N ILE A 351 1.75 -28.13 10.33
CA ILE A 351 0.53 -27.31 10.22
C ILE A 351 -0.64 -28.04 10.87
N LEU A 352 -0.79 -29.34 10.61
CA LEU A 352 -1.86 -30.16 11.16
C LEU A 352 -1.83 -30.22 12.68
N ALA A 353 -0.65 -30.38 13.28
CA ALA A 353 -0.48 -30.34 14.73
C ALA A 353 -0.98 -29.00 15.32
N LYS A 354 -0.65 -27.87 14.68
CA LYS A 354 -1.12 -26.55 15.11
C LYS A 354 -2.63 -26.37 14.89
N MET A 355 -3.17 -26.90 13.79
CA MET A 355 -4.60 -26.92 13.51
C MET A 355 -5.38 -27.75 14.53
N GLN A 356 -4.85 -28.89 14.97
CA GLN A 356 -5.46 -29.70 16.03
C GLN A 356 -5.47 -28.96 17.37
N GLU A 357 -4.35 -28.32 17.75
CA GLU A 357 -4.26 -27.48 18.96
C GLU A 357 -5.35 -26.40 18.98
N LEU A 358 -5.57 -25.75 17.83
CA LEU A 358 -6.53 -24.67 17.67
C LEU A 358 -7.92 -25.11 17.19
N LYS A 359 -8.14 -26.44 17.06
CA LYS A 359 -9.39 -27.07 16.60
C LYS A 359 -9.91 -26.51 15.27
N CYS A 360 -9.00 -26.24 14.34
CA CYS A 360 -9.35 -25.81 12.99
C CYS A 360 -9.98 -26.96 12.20
N ASP A 361 -10.96 -26.62 11.35
CA ASP A 361 -11.46 -27.57 10.34
C ASP A 361 -10.34 -27.88 9.32
N VAL A 362 -10.22 -29.15 8.93
CA VAL A 362 -9.23 -29.66 7.96
C VAL A 362 -9.85 -30.04 6.62
N ASN A 363 -11.17 -29.86 6.47
CA ASN A 363 -11.94 -30.33 5.31
C ASN A 363 -12.13 -29.29 4.21
N GLN A 364 -11.34 -28.21 4.22
CA GLN A 364 -11.39 -27.22 3.13
C GLN A 364 -11.01 -27.86 1.80
N LYS A 365 -11.59 -27.31 0.74
CA LYS A 365 -11.46 -27.79 -0.61
C LYS A 365 -10.76 -26.75 -1.48
N ASP A 366 -9.90 -27.22 -2.37
CA ASP A 366 -9.30 -26.38 -3.41
C ASP A 366 -10.27 -26.16 -4.58
N SER A 367 -9.78 -25.50 -5.63
CA SER A 367 -10.52 -25.22 -6.85
C SER A 367 -11.04 -26.46 -7.59
N HIS A 368 -10.51 -27.64 -7.29
CA HIS A 368 -10.93 -28.92 -7.88
C HIS A 368 -11.75 -29.75 -6.89
N GLY A 369 -12.13 -29.16 -5.76
CA GLY A 369 -12.89 -29.83 -4.72
C GLY A 369 -12.07 -30.83 -3.90
N MET A 370 -10.75 -30.89 -4.09
CA MET A 370 -9.87 -31.82 -3.36
C MET A 370 -9.56 -31.26 -1.97
N THR A 371 -9.55 -32.15 -0.98
CA THR A 371 -9.16 -31.84 0.41
C THR A 371 -7.74 -32.30 0.69
N ALA A 372 -7.19 -31.95 1.87
CA ALA A 372 -5.87 -32.40 2.29
C ALA A 372 -5.75 -33.94 2.29
N LEU A 373 -6.84 -34.62 2.66
CA LEU A 373 -6.91 -36.09 2.66
C LEU A 373 -6.85 -36.67 1.24
N HIS A 374 -7.48 -36.05 0.25
CA HIS A 374 -7.36 -36.50 -1.15
C HIS A 374 -5.91 -36.46 -1.64
N TRP A 375 -5.20 -35.37 -1.31
CA TRP A 375 -3.80 -35.19 -1.71
C TRP A 375 -2.87 -36.14 -0.95
N ALA A 376 -3.07 -36.33 0.36
CA ALA A 376 -2.31 -37.32 1.13
C ALA A 376 -2.51 -38.75 0.59
N SER A 377 -3.74 -39.10 0.20
CA SER A 377 -4.06 -40.36 -0.47
C SER A 377 -3.39 -40.52 -1.82
N PHE A 378 -3.35 -39.46 -2.65
CA PHE A 378 -2.67 -39.48 -3.96
C PHE A 378 -1.17 -39.77 -3.85
N TYR A 379 -0.51 -39.26 -2.80
CA TYR A 379 0.93 -39.47 -2.57
C TYR A 379 1.25 -40.68 -1.67
N HIS A 380 0.25 -41.43 -1.19
CA HIS A 380 0.42 -42.55 -0.26
C HIS A 380 1.17 -42.17 1.03
N PHE A 381 0.83 -41.02 1.60
CA PHE A 381 1.40 -40.62 2.89
C PHE A 381 0.58 -41.21 4.05
N ASP A 382 0.72 -42.51 4.29
CA ASP A 382 -0.10 -43.26 5.25
C ASP A 382 -0.13 -42.63 6.65
N ASP A 383 1.03 -42.27 7.20
CA ASP A 383 1.11 -41.56 8.50
C ASP A 383 0.26 -40.29 8.49
N LEU A 384 0.33 -39.49 7.42
CA LEU A 384 -0.41 -38.24 7.30
C LEU A 384 -1.91 -38.49 7.09
N ILE A 385 -2.29 -39.55 6.38
CA ILE A 385 -3.68 -39.97 6.20
C ILE A 385 -4.31 -40.31 7.56
N GLU A 386 -3.60 -41.09 8.39
CA GLU A 386 -4.04 -41.44 9.74
C GLU A 386 -4.15 -40.18 10.62
N GLU A 387 -3.11 -39.33 10.63
CA GLU A 387 -3.09 -38.09 11.40
C GLU A 387 -4.24 -37.14 10.99
N LEU A 388 -4.53 -37.01 9.69
CA LEU A 388 -5.66 -36.25 9.17
C LEU A 388 -6.99 -36.84 9.62
N GLY A 389 -7.13 -38.17 9.62
CA GLY A 389 -8.30 -38.86 10.14
C GLY A 389 -8.55 -38.55 11.62
N VAL A 390 -7.51 -38.59 12.44
CA VAL A 390 -7.55 -38.19 13.86
C VAL A 390 -7.94 -36.71 14.02
N ALA A 391 -7.49 -35.85 13.11
CA ALA A 391 -7.86 -34.44 13.07
C ALA A 391 -9.32 -34.17 12.60
N GLY A 392 -10.08 -35.21 12.24
CA GLY A 392 -11.46 -35.09 11.79
C GLY A 392 -11.62 -34.86 10.28
N ALA A 393 -10.65 -35.27 9.47
CA ALA A 393 -10.82 -35.28 8.01
C ALA A 393 -11.92 -36.27 7.59
N ASN A 394 -12.79 -35.82 6.70
CA ASN A 394 -13.93 -36.58 6.20
C ASN A 394 -13.57 -37.27 4.87
N ASP A 395 -13.36 -38.58 4.95
CA ASP A 395 -13.02 -39.47 3.84
C ASP A 395 -14.11 -39.58 2.75
N LYS A 396 -15.36 -39.24 3.06
CA LYS A 396 -16.51 -39.29 2.13
C LYS A 396 -16.68 -38.05 1.29
N LEU A 397 -15.92 -36.98 1.54
CA LEU A 397 -15.97 -35.78 0.71
C LEU A 397 -15.51 -36.12 -0.69
N LYS A 398 -16.24 -35.63 -1.69
CA LYS A 398 -15.93 -35.82 -3.10
C LYS A 398 -15.38 -34.54 -3.72
N ASN A 399 -14.42 -34.71 -4.61
CA ASN A 399 -13.91 -33.66 -5.49
C ASN A 399 -14.95 -33.30 -6.58
N THR A 400 -14.61 -32.38 -7.48
CA THR A 400 -15.52 -31.94 -8.56
C THR A 400 -15.90 -33.06 -9.54
N ASP A 401 -15.09 -34.10 -9.65
CA ASP A 401 -15.34 -35.28 -10.51
C ASP A 401 -16.09 -36.41 -9.77
N GLY A 402 -16.54 -36.15 -8.54
CA GLY A 402 -17.26 -37.13 -7.72
C GLY A 402 -16.37 -38.23 -7.12
N LYS A 403 -15.05 -38.05 -7.10
CA LYS A 403 -14.06 -38.98 -6.52
C LYS A 403 -13.75 -38.58 -5.09
N ASP A 404 -13.67 -39.56 -4.20
CA ASP A 404 -13.29 -39.40 -2.80
C ASP A 404 -11.82 -39.77 -2.57
N SER A 405 -11.32 -39.60 -1.34
CA SER A 405 -9.94 -39.94 -0.96
C SER A 405 -9.54 -41.38 -1.27
N SER A 406 -10.45 -42.35 -1.08
CA SER A 406 -10.22 -43.77 -1.36
C SER A 406 -9.95 -44.03 -2.84
N TYR A 407 -10.64 -43.32 -3.75
CA TYR A 407 -10.32 -43.41 -5.18
C TYR A 407 -8.85 -43.03 -5.46
N PHE A 408 -8.37 -41.93 -4.91
CA PHE A 408 -6.99 -41.48 -5.13
C PHE A 408 -5.95 -42.42 -4.51
N TYR A 409 -6.29 -43.11 -3.42
CA TYR A 409 -5.41 -44.10 -2.81
C TYR A 409 -5.33 -45.43 -3.58
N HIS A 410 -6.40 -45.85 -4.26
CA HIS A 410 -6.41 -47.15 -4.97
C HIS A 410 -6.16 -47.03 -6.48
N HIS A 411 -6.28 -45.83 -7.04
CA HIS A 411 -6.12 -45.64 -8.47
C HIS A 411 -4.63 -45.60 -8.86
N HIS A 412 -4.23 -46.51 -9.74
CA HIS A 412 -2.86 -46.58 -10.24
C HIS A 412 -2.62 -45.50 -11.30
N PHE A 413 -2.18 -44.31 -10.88
CA PHE A 413 -1.88 -43.20 -11.78
C PHE A 413 -0.72 -43.55 -12.73
N THR A 414 -0.93 -43.34 -14.02
CA THR A 414 0.04 -43.58 -15.09
C THR A 414 0.30 -42.31 -15.89
N LEU A 415 1.27 -42.35 -16.81
CA LEU A 415 1.48 -41.26 -17.76
C LEU A 415 0.27 -40.98 -18.67
N ARG A 416 -0.72 -41.89 -18.76
CA ARG A 416 -1.96 -41.63 -19.52
C ARG A 416 -2.87 -40.63 -18.80
N ASP A 417 -2.90 -40.67 -17.47
CA ASP A 417 -3.70 -39.77 -16.64
C ASP A 417 -3.16 -38.33 -16.66
N LEU A 418 -1.90 -38.19 -17.06
CA LEU A 418 -1.19 -36.91 -17.29
C LEU A 418 -1.28 -36.45 -18.75
N LYS A 419 -2.32 -36.85 -19.49
CA LYS A 419 -2.63 -36.43 -20.87
C LYS A 419 -4.07 -35.91 -20.99
N LYS A 420 -4.38 -35.31 -22.14
CA LYS A 420 -5.75 -34.95 -22.53
C LYS A 420 -6.09 -35.58 -23.87
N ASN A 421 -7.11 -36.44 -23.94
CA ASN A 421 -7.48 -37.15 -25.17
C ASN A 421 -6.30 -37.95 -25.77
N ASN A 422 -5.43 -38.51 -24.92
CA ASN A 422 -4.14 -39.12 -25.29
C ASN A 422 -3.10 -38.18 -25.96
N GLU A 423 -3.39 -36.88 -26.09
CA GLU A 423 -2.42 -35.88 -26.52
C GLU A 423 -1.59 -35.38 -25.33
N GLU A 424 -0.32 -35.09 -25.59
CA GLU A 424 0.53 -34.37 -24.64
C GLU A 424 -0.05 -32.99 -24.35
N ILE A 425 0.09 -32.50 -23.12
CA ILE A 425 -0.18 -31.08 -22.85
C ILE A 425 0.91 -30.28 -23.57
N ILE A 426 0.49 -29.51 -24.55
CA ILE A 426 1.32 -28.54 -25.26
C ILE A 426 0.70 -27.16 -25.02
N ASP A 427 1.58 -26.15 -24.98
CA ASP A 427 1.30 -24.74 -24.71
C ASP A 427 -0.13 -24.27 -25.05
N GLY A 428 -0.82 -23.68 -24.07
CA GLY A 428 -2.19 -23.16 -24.19
C GLY A 428 -3.34 -24.15 -23.90
N LYS A 429 -3.12 -25.48 -23.91
CA LYS A 429 -4.12 -26.49 -23.49
C LYS A 429 -3.89 -26.96 -22.05
N ILE A 430 -4.11 -26.09 -21.07
CA ILE A 430 -3.73 -26.33 -19.66
C ILE A 430 -4.77 -27.16 -18.88
N LYS A 431 -5.30 -28.26 -19.43
CA LYS A 431 -6.26 -29.09 -18.69
C LYS A 431 -6.00 -30.57 -18.95
N LEU A 432 -5.71 -31.32 -17.89
CA LEU A 432 -5.74 -32.77 -17.89
C LEU A 432 -7.17 -33.32 -17.90
N GLU A 433 -7.32 -34.62 -18.16
CA GLU A 433 -8.60 -35.32 -18.01
C GLU A 433 -9.11 -35.26 -16.56
N ASN A 434 -8.18 -35.31 -15.59
CA ASN A 434 -8.46 -35.00 -14.19
C ASN A 434 -8.04 -33.54 -13.89
N PRO A 435 -8.99 -32.62 -13.65
CA PRO A 435 -8.70 -31.23 -13.32
C PRO A 435 -7.77 -31.08 -12.11
N GLY A 436 -7.93 -31.92 -11.07
CA GLY A 436 -7.08 -31.94 -9.89
C GLY A 436 -5.60 -32.14 -10.22
N LEU A 437 -5.29 -33.10 -11.11
CA LEU A 437 -3.91 -33.36 -11.53
C LEU A 437 -3.29 -32.21 -12.33
N THR A 438 -4.10 -31.31 -12.91
CA THR A 438 -3.59 -30.16 -13.68
C THR A 438 -2.73 -29.25 -12.79
N ASP A 439 -3.06 -29.15 -11.50
CA ASP A 439 -2.32 -28.30 -10.57
C ASP A 439 -0.98 -28.92 -10.12
N ILE A 440 -0.84 -30.25 -10.16
CA ILE A 440 0.46 -30.93 -9.96
C ILE A 440 1.45 -30.40 -11.01
N CYS A 441 1.00 -30.24 -12.24
CA CYS A 441 1.85 -29.76 -13.33
C CYS A 441 2.32 -28.31 -13.10
N PHE A 442 1.49 -27.45 -12.50
CA PHE A 442 1.86 -26.06 -12.16
C PHE A 442 2.91 -25.95 -11.07
N HIS A 443 2.97 -26.92 -10.18
CA HIS A 443 3.87 -26.90 -9.04
C HIS A 443 4.90 -28.04 -9.08
N MET A 444 5.15 -28.59 -10.27
CA MET A 444 6.02 -29.75 -10.45
C MET A 444 7.44 -29.50 -9.96
N ASP A 445 7.94 -28.26 -10.07
CA ASP A 445 9.21 -27.84 -9.51
C ASP A 445 9.29 -28.08 -7.99
N LYS A 446 8.26 -27.66 -7.26
CA LYS A 446 8.16 -27.79 -5.80
C LYS A 446 7.91 -29.23 -5.40
N ILE A 447 6.99 -29.92 -6.07
CA ILE A 447 6.70 -31.34 -5.84
C ILE A 447 7.94 -32.19 -6.07
N ALA A 448 8.69 -31.95 -7.15
CA ALA A 448 9.92 -32.68 -7.43
C ALA A 448 10.97 -32.50 -6.33
N LEU A 449 11.07 -31.32 -5.72
CA LEU A 449 11.97 -31.09 -4.60
C LEU A 449 11.46 -31.75 -3.31
N ASN A 450 10.18 -31.63 -2.99
CA ASN A 450 9.57 -32.20 -1.78
C ASN A 450 9.63 -33.74 -1.77
N LEU A 451 9.41 -34.37 -2.92
CA LEU A 451 9.48 -35.83 -3.09
C LEU A 451 10.91 -36.34 -3.38
N ASN A 452 11.92 -35.47 -3.35
CA ASN A 452 13.32 -35.78 -3.64
C ASN A 452 13.55 -36.41 -5.03
N LEU A 453 12.81 -35.96 -6.06
CA LEU A 453 12.96 -36.37 -7.46
C LEU A 453 14.08 -35.61 -8.19
N THR A 454 14.55 -34.50 -7.60
CA THR A 454 15.64 -33.64 -8.10
C THR A 454 16.27 -32.83 -6.96
N THR A 455 17.35 -32.11 -7.25
CA THR A 455 18.02 -31.20 -6.31
C THR A 455 17.77 -29.73 -6.69
N PRO A 456 17.92 -28.78 -5.75
CA PRO A 456 17.82 -27.35 -6.06
C PRO A 456 18.78 -26.92 -7.18
N ASP A 457 20.01 -27.46 -7.19
CA ASP A 457 21.01 -27.11 -8.19
C ASP A 457 20.60 -27.61 -9.59
N GLU A 458 20.09 -28.84 -9.70
CA GLU A 458 19.58 -29.39 -10.96
C GLU A 458 18.40 -28.56 -11.50
N LEU A 459 17.47 -28.21 -10.63
CA LEU A 459 16.28 -27.44 -10.98
C LEU A 459 16.64 -26.03 -11.44
N MET A 460 17.54 -25.35 -10.72
CA MET A 460 18.02 -24.02 -11.12
C MET A 460 18.85 -24.07 -12.40
N THR A 461 19.61 -25.15 -12.63
CA THR A 461 20.33 -25.35 -13.89
C THR A 461 19.34 -25.49 -15.06
N LEU A 462 18.26 -26.26 -14.89
CA LEU A 462 17.21 -26.41 -15.88
C LEU A 462 16.51 -25.08 -16.18
N TYR A 463 16.12 -24.34 -15.14
CA TYR A 463 15.48 -23.03 -15.27
C TYR A 463 16.36 -22.00 -16.00
N ARG A 464 17.64 -21.89 -15.64
CA ARG A 464 18.59 -20.97 -16.28
C ARG A 464 18.92 -21.37 -17.72
N GLY A 465 18.82 -22.65 -18.04
CA GLY A 465 19.02 -23.19 -19.39
C GLY A 465 17.90 -22.87 -20.38
N ASP A 466 16.71 -22.49 -19.91
CA ASP A 466 15.55 -22.17 -20.75
C ASP A 466 15.20 -20.67 -20.67
N ALA A 467 15.48 -19.94 -21.75
CA ALA A 467 15.22 -18.51 -21.82
C ALA A 467 13.72 -18.19 -21.78
N LEU A 468 12.85 -19.01 -22.37
CA LEU A 468 11.40 -18.74 -22.38
C LEU A 468 10.79 -18.93 -20.99
N ALA A 469 11.26 -19.92 -20.24
CA ALA A 469 10.86 -20.13 -18.85
C ALA A 469 11.19 -18.92 -17.95
N GLN A 470 12.26 -18.18 -18.25
CA GLN A 470 12.61 -16.98 -17.50
C GLN A 470 11.64 -15.81 -17.76
N PHE A 471 10.97 -15.76 -18.92
CA PHE A 471 10.05 -14.68 -19.27
C PHE A 471 8.57 -15.05 -19.17
N ARG A 472 8.22 -16.35 -19.21
CA ARG A 472 6.82 -16.82 -19.27
C ARG A 472 6.56 -17.92 -18.25
N SER A 473 5.58 -17.70 -17.36
CA SER A 473 5.12 -18.69 -16.38
C SER A 473 4.62 -19.99 -17.02
N ALA A 474 3.90 -19.91 -18.15
CA ALA A 474 3.46 -21.08 -18.91
C ALA A 474 4.63 -21.92 -19.47
N SER A 475 5.78 -21.28 -19.75
CA SER A 475 6.98 -21.99 -20.20
C SER A 475 7.67 -22.72 -19.03
N ARG A 476 7.67 -22.14 -17.82
CA ARG A 476 8.14 -22.83 -16.60
C ARG A 476 7.32 -24.09 -16.32
N PHE A 477 5.99 -23.98 -16.42
CA PHE A 477 5.06 -25.10 -16.29
C PHE A 477 5.48 -26.26 -17.20
N ASN A 478 5.63 -26.01 -18.51
CA ASN A 478 5.96 -27.05 -19.47
C ASN A 478 7.34 -27.65 -19.21
N LEU A 479 8.34 -26.81 -18.89
CA LEU A 479 9.70 -27.22 -18.60
C LEU A 479 9.75 -28.24 -17.45
N PHE A 480 9.19 -27.89 -16.30
CA PHE A 480 9.25 -28.73 -15.10
C PHE A 480 8.33 -29.93 -15.20
N PHE A 481 7.12 -29.76 -15.72
CA PHE A 481 6.17 -30.87 -15.92
C PHE A 481 6.78 -31.97 -16.80
N LEU A 482 7.32 -31.62 -17.97
CA LEU A 482 7.91 -32.60 -18.87
C LEU A 482 9.16 -33.26 -18.29
N ALA A 483 9.97 -32.50 -17.54
CA ALA A 483 11.20 -33.02 -16.93
C ALA A 483 10.94 -34.06 -15.82
N PHE A 484 9.88 -33.88 -15.02
CA PHE A 484 9.71 -34.64 -13.78
C PHE A 484 8.49 -35.58 -13.73
N ARG A 485 7.52 -35.47 -14.64
CA ARG A 485 6.30 -36.31 -14.62
C ARG A 485 6.57 -37.82 -14.65
N THR A 486 7.59 -38.28 -15.39
CA THR A 486 7.94 -39.71 -15.43
C THR A 486 8.50 -40.14 -14.09
N LYS A 487 9.39 -39.33 -13.49
CA LYS A 487 9.92 -39.59 -12.15
C LYS A 487 8.81 -39.63 -11.10
N LEU A 488 7.79 -38.75 -11.23
CA LEU A 488 6.64 -38.74 -10.34
C LEU A 488 5.83 -40.04 -10.45
N VAL A 489 5.47 -40.48 -11.66
CA VAL A 489 4.73 -41.74 -11.86
C VAL A 489 5.52 -42.93 -11.32
N ASP A 490 6.82 -43.03 -11.64
CA ASP A 490 7.69 -44.09 -11.12
C ASP A 490 7.80 -44.06 -9.59
N TRP A 491 7.76 -42.86 -8.99
CA TRP A 491 7.78 -42.69 -7.54
C TRP A 491 6.46 -43.15 -6.90
N ILE A 492 5.31 -42.78 -7.46
CA ILE A 492 3.98 -43.20 -6.99
C ILE A 492 3.84 -44.73 -7.07
N GLU A 493 4.26 -45.34 -8.19
CA GLU A 493 4.22 -46.80 -8.38
C GLU A 493 5.05 -47.54 -7.32
N LYS A 494 6.20 -46.99 -6.92
CA LYS A 494 7.02 -47.57 -5.85
C LYS A 494 6.36 -47.49 -4.48
N GLN A 495 5.62 -46.42 -4.18
CA GLN A 495 4.86 -46.35 -2.93
C GLN A 495 3.80 -47.45 -2.90
N HIS A 496 3.02 -47.58 -3.98
CA HIS A 496 2.04 -48.65 -4.17
C HIS A 496 2.62 -50.08 -4.07
N GLY A 497 3.81 -50.31 -4.65
CA GLY A 497 4.45 -51.63 -4.66
C GLY A 497 4.97 -52.09 -3.30
N SER A 498 5.24 -51.16 -2.39
CA SER A 498 5.69 -51.45 -1.02
C SER A 498 4.58 -52.11 -0.19
N ASP A 499 3.31 -51.78 -0.46
CA ASP A 499 2.14 -52.37 0.19
C ASP A 499 1.85 -53.81 -0.24
N VAL A 500 2.07 -54.14 -1.51
CA VAL A 500 1.82 -55.51 -2.01
C VAL A 500 2.80 -56.51 -1.37
N GLN A 501 4.03 -56.09 -1.08
CA GLN A 501 4.99 -56.91 -0.33
C GLN A 501 4.68 -56.99 1.17
N ALA A 502 4.11 -55.95 1.78
CA ALA A 502 3.65 -55.96 3.17
C ALA A 502 2.41 -56.85 3.37
N THR A 503 1.45 -56.85 2.44
CA THR A 503 0.27 -57.74 2.51
C THR A 503 0.62 -59.21 2.20
N LEU A 504 1.61 -59.47 1.34
CA LEU A 504 2.11 -60.82 1.06
C LEU A 504 2.96 -61.43 2.19
N SER A 505 3.52 -60.61 3.08
CA SER A 505 4.29 -61.09 4.24
C SER A 505 3.44 -61.40 5.47
N ILE A 506 2.22 -60.84 5.56
CA ILE A 506 1.24 -61.14 6.62
C ILE A 506 0.40 -62.40 6.30
N THR A 507 0.35 -62.83 5.03
CA THR A 507 -0.51 -63.94 4.55
C THR A 507 0.21 -65.28 4.35
N ARG A 508 1.38 -65.51 4.97
CA ARG A 508 1.94 -66.87 5.10
C ARG A 508 1.56 -67.50 6.44
N PRO A 509 0.52 -68.35 6.51
CA PRO A 509 0.26 -69.15 7.70
C PRO A 509 1.30 -70.29 7.81
N ASN A 510 1.81 -70.50 9.04
CA ASN A 510 2.34 -71.79 9.47
C ASN A 510 1.19 -72.65 10.02
#